data_AF-A0A1A9ZXL5-F1
#
_entry.id   AF-A0A1A9ZXL5-F1
#
_cell.length_a   1.000
_cell.length_b   1.000
_cell.length_c   1.000
_cell.angle_alpha   90.00
_cell.angle_beta   90.00
_cell.angle_gamma   90.00
#
_symmetry.space_group_name_H-M   'P 1'
#
loop_
_entity.id
_entity.type
_entity.pdbx_description
1 polymer ?
#
loop_
_entity_poly.entity_id
_entity_poly.type
_entity_poly.pdbx_seq_one_letter_code
_entity_poly.pdbx_strand_id
1 'polypeptide(L)'
;MIMKVPSSDWSDQFEQYVVEEESDNDLDDEQDFSEYLWMENEEEFDKIELQRLEEEELMKECIDAMLEDELETQLCEWQKARNDELNAALSSLSVTSRNTLAVNSLLNPLADEFIPRSRLFIDLGTS
;
A
#
# COMPACT_ATOMS: atom_id res chain seq x y z
N MET A 1 -31.48 -5.18 -22.07
CA MET A 1 -32.79 -4.55 -21.83
C MET A 1 -32.86 -3.33 -22.72
N ILE A 2 -33.77 -3.29 -23.69
CA ILE A 2 -33.91 -2.14 -24.60
C ILE A 2 -34.79 -1.11 -23.88
N MET A 3 -34.23 0.03 -23.48
CA MET A 3 -35.00 1.14 -22.93
C MET A 3 -35.87 1.75 -24.04
N LYS A 4 -37.19 1.73 -23.85
CA LYS A 4 -38.12 2.45 -24.73
C LYS A 4 -38.09 3.92 -24.33
N VAL A 5 -37.71 4.78 -25.27
CA VAL A 5 -37.84 6.23 -25.13
C VAL A 5 -39.34 6.55 -25.19
N PRO A 6 -39.94 7.20 -24.18
CA PRO A 6 -41.30 7.69 -24.29
C PRO A 6 -41.38 8.72 -25.43
N SER A 7 -42.26 8.47 -26.41
CA SER A 7 -42.60 9.41 -27.47
C SER A 7 -43.44 10.54 -26.86
N SER A 8 -42.77 11.52 -26.26
CA SER A 8 -43.38 12.82 -25.98
C SER A 8 -43.18 13.66 -27.24
N ASP A 9 -44.26 13.87 -28.00
CA ASP A 9 -44.25 14.81 -29.12
C ASP A 9 -44.33 16.21 -28.51
N TRP A 10 -43.17 16.88 -28.41
CA TRP A 10 -43.05 18.23 -27.86
C TRP A 10 -43.54 19.32 -28.85
N SER A 11 -44.03 18.92 -30.03
CA SER A 11 -44.46 19.87 -31.06
C SER A 11 -45.72 20.66 -30.69
N ASP A 12 -46.61 20.10 -29.85
CA ASP A 12 -47.88 20.73 -29.49
C ASP A 12 -47.79 21.66 -28.25
N GLN A 13 -46.63 21.77 -27.61
CA GLN A 13 -46.41 22.66 -26.46
C GLN A 13 -45.72 23.98 -26.83
N PHE A 14 -45.80 24.39 -28.09
CA PHE A 14 -45.45 25.75 -28.52
C PHE A 14 -46.71 26.50 -28.94
N GLU A 15 -47.69 26.58 -28.04
CA GLU A 15 -48.67 27.67 -28.08
C GLU A 15 -47.87 28.97 -27.89
N GLN A 16 -47.83 29.75 -28.96
CA GLN A 16 -47.20 31.05 -29.05
C GLN A 16 -47.87 32.02 -28.06
N TYR A 17 -47.45 31.99 -26.80
CA TYR A 17 -47.63 33.12 -25.89
C TYR A 17 -46.72 34.25 -26.38
N VAL A 18 -47.27 35.14 -27.21
CA VAL A 18 -46.71 36.48 -27.40
C VAL A 18 -46.87 37.19 -26.06
N VAL A 19 -45.88 37.06 -25.19
CA VAL A 19 -45.73 37.95 -24.04
C VAL A 19 -45.29 39.29 -24.63
N GLU A 20 -46.18 40.27 -24.58
CA GLU A 20 -45.87 41.65 -24.91
C GLU A 20 -44.65 42.08 -24.08
N GLU A 21 -43.59 42.52 -24.77
CA GLU A 21 -42.38 43.09 -24.17
C GLU A 21 -42.77 44.31 -23.33
N GLU A 22 -42.87 44.14 -22.01
CA GLU A 22 -42.73 45.24 -21.06
C GLU A 22 -41.22 45.38 -20.77
N SER A 23 -40.65 46.43 -21.35
CA SER A 23 -39.25 46.84 -21.24
C SER A 23 -38.93 47.27 -19.80
N ASP A 24 -38.64 46.32 -18.91
CA ASP A 24 -37.96 46.59 -17.65
C ASP A 24 -36.43 46.64 -17.91
N ASN A 25 -35.97 47.88 -18.01
CA ASN A 25 -34.62 48.29 -18.36
C ASN A 25 -33.67 48.22 -17.14
N ASP A 26 -33.60 47.06 -16.48
CA ASP A 26 -32.70 46.77 -15.34
C ASP A 26 -31.66 45.68 -15.72
N LEU A 27 -31.24 45.63 -16.99
CA LEU A 27 -30.20 44.73 -17.50
C LEU A 27 -28.83 45.43 -17.68
N ASP A 28 -28.56 46.48 -16.89
CA ASP A 28 -27.29 47.22 -16.95
C ASP A 28 -26.22 46.68 -15.97
N ASP A 29 -26.52 45.61 -15.22
CA ASP A 29 -25.47 44.74 -14.70
C ASP A 29 -25.14 43.76 -15.82
N GLU A 30 -24.00 43.97 -16.49
CA GLU A 30 -23.39 43.07 -17.48
C GLU A 30 -23.78 41.63 -17.19
N GLN A 31 -24.73 41.12 -17.97
CA GLN A 31 -25.40 39.86 -17.70
C GLN A 31 -24.35 38.75 -17.76
N ASP A 32 -23.83 38.35 -16.60
CA ASP A 32 -22.70 37.45 -16.46
C ASP A 32 -23.13 36.02 -16.80
N PHE A 33 -23.16 35.74 -18.10
CA PHE A 33 -23.45 34.41 -18.62
C PHE A 33 -22.24 33.47 -18.59
N SER A 34 -21.13 33.84 -17.92
CA SER A 34 -19.93 32.99 -17.85
C SER A 34 -20.24 31.62 -17.22
N GLU A 35 -21.16 31.56 -16.25
CA GLU A 35 -21.63 30.31 -15.65
C GLU A 35 -22.36 29.39 -16.66
N TYR A 36 -22.98 29.96 -17.70
CA TYR A 36 -23.71 29.22 -18.73
C TYR A 36 -22.87 28.95 -20.01
N LEU A 37 -21.67 29.52 -20.11
CA LEU A 37 -20.72 29.34 -21.23
C LEU A 37 -19.63 28.30 -20.94
N TRP A 38 -19.84 27.43 -19.94
CA TRP A 38 -18.98 26.29 -19.59
C TRP A 38 -18.54 25.40 -20.79
N MET A 39 -19.33 25.34 -21.86
CA MET A 39 -19.01 24.59 -23.09
C MET A 39 -17.89 25.20 -23.94
N GLU A 40 -17.62 26.51 -23.86
CA GLU A 40 -16.59 27.15 -24.70
C GLU A 40 -15.17 26.75 -24.27
N ASN A 41 -14.97 26.52 -22.97
CA ASN A 41 -13.69 26.11 -22.38
C ASN A 41 -13.70 24.66 -21.86
N GLU A 42 -14.68 23.82 -22.26
CA GLU A 42 -14.82 22.44 -21.78
C GLU A 42 -13.53 21.62 -22.03
N GLU A 43 -12.96 21.68 -23.23
CA GLU A 43 -11.74 20.95 -23.59
C GLU A 43 -10.51 21.43 -22.81
N GLU A 44 -10.44 22.73 -22.49
CA GLU A 44 -9.35 23.29 -21.69
C GLU A 44 -9.47 22.90 -20.21
N PHE A 45 -10.69 22.90 -19.68
CA PHE A 45 -10.98 22.44 -18.33
C PHE A 45 -10.63 20.96 -18.15
N ASP A 46 -11.06 20.11 -19.08
CA ASP A 46 -10.75 18.67 -19.07
C ASP A 46 -9.24 18.41 -19.07
N LYS A 47 -8.50 19.17 -19.88
CA LYS A 47 -7.04 19.06 -19.94
C LYS A 47 -6.38 19.46 -18.62
N ILE A 48 -6.83 20.56 -18.02
CA ILE A 48 -6.28 21.05 -16.74
C ILE A 48 -6.57 20.05 -15.63
N GLU A 49 -7.80 19.55 -15.54
CA GLU A 49 -8.17 18.61 -14.48
C GLU A 49 -7.47 17.26 -14.66
N LEU A 50 -7.31 16.78 -15.90
CA LEU A 50 -6.53 15.58 -16.19
C LEU A 50 -5.06 15.76 -15.79
N GLN A 51 -4.44 16.88 -16.16
CA GLN A 51 -3.06 17.18 -15.79
C GLN A 51 -2.90 17.27 -14.26
N ARG A 52 -3.85 17.89 -13.57
CA ARG A 52 -3.85 17.97 -12.11
C ARG A 52 -3.90 16.59 -11.46
N LEU A 53 -4.73 15.69 -11.97
CA LEU A 53 -4.81 14.31 -11.47
C LEU A 53 -3.51 13.54 -11.72
N GLU A 54 -2.88 13.72 -12.89
CA GLU A 54 -1.58 13.12 -13.21
C GLU A 54 -0.46 13.63 -12.29
N GLU A 55 -0.40 14.95 -12.04
CA GLU A 55 0.56 15.55 -11.12
C GLU A 55 0.35 15.08 -9.66
N GLU A 56 -0.90 14.90 -9.23
CA GLU A 56 -1.23 14.36 -7.91
C GLU A 56 -0.80 12.89 -7.78
N GLU A 57 -1.03 12.06 -8.80
CA GLU A 57 -0.59 10.67 -8.82
C GLU A 57 0.95 10.56 -8.75
N LEU A 58 1.67 11.36 -9.54
CA LEU A 58 3.13 11.39 -9.54
C LEU A 58 3.71 11.86 -8.20
N MET A 59 3.09 12.87 -7.58
CA MET A 59 3.51 13.34 -6.26
C MET A 59 3.31 12.25 -5.20
N LYS A 60 2.18 11.55 -5.25
CA LYS A 60 1.87 10.47 -4.33
C LYS A 60 2.85 9.31 -4.46
N GLU A 61 3.16 8.88 -5.68
CA GLU A 61 4.15 7.82 -5.93
C GLU A 61 5.52 8.17 -5.33
N CYS A 62 5.96 9.42 -5.49
CA CYS A 62 7.23 9.89 -4.93
C CYS A 62 7.25 9.82 -3.39
N ILE A 63 6.16 10.24 -2.73
CA ILE A 63 6.03 10.17 -1.27
C ILE A 63 6.00 8.72 -0.80
N ASP A 64 5.22 7.87 -1.48
CA ASP A 64 5.07 6.46 -1.12
C ASP A 64 6.42 5.73 -1.24
N ALA A 65 7.19 5.97 -2.31
CA ALA A 65 8.53 5.39 -2.48
C ALA A 65 9.51 5.82 -1.37
N MET A 66 9.50 7.10 -1.00
CA MET A 66 10.36 7.61 0.07
C MET A 66 10.00 6.99 1.44
N LEU A 67 8.70 6.80 1.72
CA LEU A 67 8.24 6.14 2.94
C LEU A 67 8.58 4.65 2.96
N GLU A 68 8.52 3.97 1.81
CA GLU A 68 8.88 2.56 1.68
C GLU A 68 10.38 2.35 1.94
N ASP A 69 11.24 3.22 1.42
CA ASP A 69 12.69 3.21 1.69
C ASP A 69 12.97 3.41 3.21
N GLU A 70 12.29 4.36 3.85
CA GLU A 70 12.39 4.58 5.31
C GLU A 70 11.93 3.36 6.12
N LEU A 71 10.86 2.69 5.68
CA LEU A 71 10.37 1.48 6.34
C LEU A 71 11.36 0.31 6.18
N GLU A 72 11.90 0.10 4.97
CA GLU A 72 12.86 -0.97 4.69
C GLU A 72 14.13 -0.79 5.51
N THR A 73 14.65 0.44 5.61
CA THR A 73 15.83 0.74 6.43
C THR A 73 15.58 0.44 7.91
N GLN A 74 14.44 0.85 8.49
CA GLN A 74 14.07 0.54 9.87
C GLN A 74 13.96 -0.98 10.12
N LEU A 75 13.34 -1.71 9.19
CA LEU A 75 13.23 -3.17 9.29
C LEU A 75 14.60 -3.85 9.24
N CYS A 76 15.48 -3.40 8.35
CA CYS A 76 16.85 -3.90 8.25
C CYS A 76 17.64 -3.66 9.54
N GLU A 77 17.55 -2.46 10.12
CA GLU A 77 18.20 -2.12 11.39
C GLU A 77 17.69 -2.97 12.55
N TRP A 78 16.37 -3.15 12.65
CA TRP A 78 15.75 -4.00 13.66
C TRP A 78 16.19 -5.47 13.52
N GLN A 79 16.19 -5.99 12.29
CA GLN A 79 16.64 -7.35 12.01
C GLN A 79 18.13 -7.53 12.32
N LYS A 80 18.96 -6.53 12.03
CA LYS A 80 20.39 -6.55 12.36
C LYS A 80 20.60 -6.56 13.88
N ALA A 81 19.95 -5.67 14.62
CA ALA A 81 20.03 -5.63 16.08
C ALA A 81 19.62 -6.97 16.72
N ARG A 82 18.53 -7.57 16.24
CA ARG A 82 18.08 -8.90 16.67
C ARG A 82 19.10 -10.00 16.38
N ASN A 83 19.73 -9.97 15.20
CA ASN A 83 20.77 -10.94 14.85
C ASN A 83 22.02 -10.75 15.69
N ASP A 84 22.42 -9.51 15.96
CA ASP A 84 23.58 -9.20 16.81
C ASP A 84 23.35 -9.70 18.24
N GLU A 85 22.15 -9.51 18.80
CA GLU A 85 21.76 -10.07 20.10
C GLU A 85 21.82 -11.60 20.11
N LEU A 86 21.26 -12.25 19.09
CA LEU A 86 21.30 -13.71 18.96
C LEU A 86 22.74 -14.22 18.85
N ASN A 87 23.57 -13.56 18.04
CA ASN A 87 24.98 -13.92 17.86
C ASN A 87 25.77 -13.73 19.16
N ALA A 88 25.50 -12.68 19.93
CA ALA A 88 26.10 -12.47 21.25
C ALA A 88 25.72 -13.59 22.22
N ALA A 89 24.44 -13.97 22.26
CA ALA A 89 23.95 -15.07 23.08
C ALA A 89 24.62 -16.40 22.70
N LEU A 90 24.70 -16.72 21.40
CA LEU A 90 25.39 -17.92 20.91
C LEU A 90 26.89 -17.91 21.22
N SER A 91 27.54 -16.76 21.11
CA SER A 91 28.96 -16.60 21.43
C SER A 91 29.22 -16.83 22.92
N SER A 92 28.31 -16.39 23.80
CA SER A 92 28.40 -16.64 25.26
C SER A 92 28.26 -18.13 25.63
N LEU A 93 27.54 -18.91 24.81
CA LEU A 93 27.38 -20.35 25.00
C LEU A 93 28.53 -21.14 24.37
N SER A 94 29.39 -20.48 23.59
CA SER A 94 30.49 -21.14 22.87
C SER A 94 31.55 -21.66 23.85
N VAL A 95 31.87 -22.94 23.72
CA VAL A 95 32.90 -23.60 24.55
C VAL A 95 34.24 -23.48 23.84
N THR A 96 34.95 -22.37 24.08
CA THR A 96 36.22 -21.99 23.41
C THR A 96 37.36 -22.99 23.62
N SER A 97 37.31 -23.81 24.67
CA SER A 97 38.34 -24.81 24.93
C SER A 97 37.75 -26.13 25.42
N ARG A 98 37.28 -26.95 24.47
CA ARG A 98 36.83 -28.32 24.74
C ARG A 98 37.91 -29.16 25.42
N ASN A 99 39.18 -28.92 25.10
CA ASN A 99 40.28 -29.75 25.59
C ASN A 99 40.62 -29.44 27.07
N THR A 100 40.65 -28.17 27.47
CA THR A 100 40.96 -27.82 28.88
C THR A 100 39.79 -28.11 29.82
N LEU A 101 38.54 -27.99 29.36
CA LEU A 101 37.36 -28.36 30.15
C LEU A 101 37.25 -29.87 30.36
N ALA A 102 37.52 -30.66 29.32
CA ALA A 102 37.51 -32.12 29.41
C ALA A 102 38.63 -32.64 30.34
N VAL A 103 39.82 -32.04 30.31
CA VAL A 103 40.95 -32.46 31.17
C VAL A 103 40.73 -32.12 32.65
N ASN A 104 40.01 -31.04 32.96
CA ASN A 104 39.66 -30.69 34.35
C ASN A 104 38.38 -31.39 34.84
N SER A 105 37.75 -32.22 34.00
CA SER A 105 36.54 -32.95 34.35
C SER A 105 36.88 -34.12 35.27
N LEU A 106 36.15 -34.24 36.39
CA LEU A 106 36.19 -35.41 37.27
C LEU A 106 35.33 -36.58 36.74
N LEU A 107 34.69 -36.41 35.57
CA LEU A 107 33.82 -37.41 34.97
C LEU A 107 34.65 -38.48 34.26
N ASN A 108 34.21 -39.73 34.34
CA ASN A 108 34.84 -40.84 33.64
C ASN A 108 34.64 -40.68 32.11
N PRO A 109 35.70 -40.47 31.31
CA PRO A 109 35.58 -40.32 29.87
C PRO A 109 35.10 -41.60 29.17
N LEU A 110 35.21 -42.75 29.84
CA LEU A 110 34.73 -44.05 29.37
C LEU A 110 33.31 -44.37 29.86
N ALA A 111 32.59 -43.42 30.47
CA ALA A 111 31.22 -43.69 30.89
C ALA A 111 30.33 -43.96 29.66
N ASP A 112 29.43 -44.91 29.85
CA ASP A 112 28.51 -45.45 28.85
C ASP A 112 27.58 -44.40 28.20
N GLU A 113 27.49 -43.21 28.81
CA GLU A 113 26.72 -42.04 28.39
C GLU A 113 27.48 -41.14 27.39
N PHE A 114 28.82 -41.14 27.45
CA PHE A 114 29.68 -40.33 26.58
C PHE A 114 30.09 -41.03 25.29
N ILE A 115 29.93 -42.35 25.22
CA ILE A 115 30.11 -43.12 23.99
C ILE A 115 28.91 -42.82 23.09
N PRO A 116 29.10 -42.23 21.89
CA PRO A 116 27.99 -41.99 20.97
C PRO A 116 27.32 -43.31 20.64
N ARG A 117 26.21 -43.61 21.33
CA ARG A 117 25.35 -44.71 20.97
C ARG A 117 24.70 -44.26 19.68
N SER A 118 25.10 -44.86 18.56
CA SER A 118 24.19 -44.94 17.44
C SER A 118 22.90 -45.47 18.04
N ARG A 119 21.87 -44.63 18.15
CA ARG A 119 20.52 -45.13 18.35
C ARG A 119 20.25 -45.94 17.09
N LEU A 120 20.67 -47.21 17.12
CA LEU A 120 20.18 -48.20 16.20
C LEU A 120 18.67 -48.10 16.38
N PHE A 121 18.05 -47.68 15.28
CA PHE A 121 16.67 -47.83 14.92
C PHE A 121 15.85 -48.52 16.00
N ILE A 122 14.85 -47.78 16.48
CA ILE A 122 13.68 -48.31 17.17
C ILE A 122 13.34 -49.65 16.51
N ASP A 123 13.61 -50.74 17.22
CA ASP A 123 13.16 -52.07 16.84
C ASP A 123 11.64 -52.07 17.03
N LEU A 124 10.92 -51.66 15.98
CA LEU A 124 9.53 -52.02 15.78
C LEU A 124 9.51 -53.53 15.56
N GLY A 125 9.47 -54.30 16.66
CA GLY A 125 9.28 -55.74 16.53
C GLY A 125 9.66 -56.53 17.76
N THR A 126 8.70 -56.74 18.67
CA THR A 126 8.03 -58.04 18.87
C THR A 126 7.47 -58.13 20.29
N SER A 127 6.14 -58.09 20.41
CA SER A 127 5.36 -59.25 20.83
C SER A 127 3.90 -59.07 20.44
#